data_AF-A0A7W8F9Q5-F1
#
_entry.id   AF-A0A7W8F9Q5-F1
#
_cell.length_a   1.000
_cell.length_b   1.000
_cell.length_c   1.000
_cell.angle_alpha   90.00
_cell.angle_beta   90.00
_cell.angle_gamma   90.00
#
_symmetry.space_group_name_H-M   'P 1'
#
loop_
_entity.id
_entity.type
_entity.pdbx_description
1 polymer ?
#
loop_
_entity_poly.entity_id
_entity_poly.type
_entity_poly.pdbx_seq_one_letter_code
_entity_poly.pdbx_strand_id
1 'polypeptide(L)'
;MTDARTGGAPADLALPPYVVGIRNEVERGCSRLRRELLHGRSGQVATIHSESVRVVTQYTKRGRPAPAALARYGRMVAEWRNAADLQRTRAQELVDEGNQLLACYWDAAWQRGRRRTVTDAEPRMDELRPAGWLPGTMALDPTWHRIDDWLDADSWYAERGRDETGPAVVQALAILRTQQPGATAGQRA
;
A
#
# COMPACT_ATOMS: atom_id res chain seq x y z
N MET A 1 -32.47 9.40 -3.43
CA MET A 1 -32.89 7.99 -3.23
C MET A 1 -32.70 7.13 -4.48
N THR A 2 -32.78 7.70 -5.69
CA THR A 2 -32.55 7.00 -6.96
C THR A 2 -31.14 6.40 -7.08
N ASP A 3 -30.10 7.12 -6.63
CA ASP A 3 -28.70 6.64 -6.65
C ASP A 3 -28.43 5.50 -5.66
N ALA A 4 -29.18 5.44 -4.55
CA ALA A 4 -29.02 4.35 -3.58
C ALA A 4 -29.46 3.01 -4.19
N ARG A 5 -30.52 3.01 -5.02
CA ARG A 5 -31.04 1.81 -5.71
C ARG A 5 -30.08 1.27 -6.78
N THR A 6 -29.22 2.12 -7.34
CA THR A 6 -28.17 1.70 -8.29
C THR A 6 -26.88 1.27 -7.59
N GLY A 7 -26.85 1.28 -6.25
CA GLY A 7 -25.68 0.90 -5.45
C GLY A 7 -24.62 2.00 -5.35
N GLY A 8 -24.88 3.21 -5.86
CA GLY A 8 -23.98 4.36 -5.71
C GLY A 8 -24.28 5.12 -4.42
N ALA A 9 -23.31 5.23 -3.52
CA ALA A 9 -23.42 6.20 -2.43
C ALA A 9 -23.12 7.62 -2.98
N PRO A 10 -23.98 8.62 -2.74
CA PRO A 10 -23.70 10.00 -3.13
C PRO A 10 -22.41 10.49 -2.45
N ALA A 11 -21.50 11.09 -3.22
CA ALA A 11 -20.20 11.56 -2.72
C ALA A 11 -20.33 12.74 -1.73
N ASP A 12 -21.45 13.44 -1.78
CA ASP A 12 -21.83 14.63 -1.02
C ASP A 12 -22.72 14.32 0.19
N LEU A 13 -22.99 13.04 0.48
CA LEU A 13 -23.77 12.66 1.66
C LEU A 13 -23.04 13.07 2.95
N ALA A 14 -23.67 13.94 3.74
CA ALA A 14 -23.17 14.28 5.07
C ALA A 14 -23.07 13.02 5.93
N LEU A 15 -21.84 12.59 6.22
CA LEU A 15 -21.59 11.35 6.95
C LEU A 15 -21.94 11.52 8.44
N PRO A 16 -22.64 10.56 9.05
CA PRO A 16 -22.88 10.58 10.49
C PRO A 16 -21.57 10.60 11.29
N PRO A 17 -21.54 11.21 12.49
CA PRO A 17 -20.32 11.30 13.31
C PRO A 17 -19.65 9.95 13.59
N TYR A 18 -20.44 8.88 13.72
CA TYR A 18 -19.92 7.52 13.90
C TYR A 18 -19.11 7.03 12.69
N VAL A 19 -19.62 7.27 11.47
CA VAL A 19 -18.92 6.92 10.21
C VAL A 19 -17.62 7.71 10.07
N VAL A 20 -17.65 9.00 10.42
CA VAL A 20 -16.44 9.84 10.45
C VAL A 20 -15.43 9.33 11.50
N GLY A 21 -15.92 8.89 12.66
CA GLY A 21 -15.11 8.29 13.72
C GLY A 21 -14.33 7.06 13.25
N ILE A 22 -15.01 6.11 12.59
CA ILE A 22 -14.39 4.91 12.01
C ILE A 22 -13.30 5.31 11.00
N ARG A 23 -13.61 6.23 10.08
CA ARG A 23 -12.64 6.69 9.06
C ARG A 23 -11.38 7.25 9.68
N ASN A 24 -11.52 8.13 10.68
CA ASN A 24 -10.40 8.74 11.37
C ASN A 24 -9.58 7.71 12.17
N GLU A 25 -10.22 6.67 12.70
CA GLU A 25 -9.51 5.59 13.40
C GLU A 25 -8.68 4.74 12.44
N VAL A 26 -9.26 4.31 11.32
CA VAL A 26 -8.56 3.56 10.27
C VAL A 26 -7.40 4.38 9.69
N GLU A 27 -7.60 5.66 9.39
CA GLU A 27 -6.55 6.54 8.84
C GLU A 27 -5.38 6.72 9.82
N ARG A 28 -5.68 6.92 11.11
CA ARG A 28 -4.65 7.01 12.16
C ARG A 28 -3.92 5.68 12.35
N GLY A 29 -4.65 4.56 12.30
CA GLY A 29 -4.09 3.21 12.36
C GLY A 29 -3.10 2.97 11.22
N CYS A 30 -3.49 3.26 9.98
CA CYS A 30 -2.62 3.19 8.81
C CYS A 30 -1.40 4.10 8.96
N SER A 31 -1.60 5.36 9.36
CA SER A 31 -0.51 6.31 9.54
C SER A 31 0.51 5.85 10.60
N ARG A 32 0.03 5.21 11.68
CA ARG A 32 0.88 4.61 12.72
C ARG A 32 1.70 3.45 12.18
N LEU A 33 1.10 2.51 11.45
CA LEU A 33 1.83 1.38 10.84
C LEU A 33 2.93 1.87 9.89
N ARG A 34 2.64 2.90 9.09
CA ARG A 34 3.63 3.52 8.19
C ARG A 34 4.79 4.14 8.98
N ARG A 35 4.48 4.90 10.04
CA ARG A 35 5.49 5.50 10.90
C ARG A 35 6.38 4.44 11.56
N GLU A 36 5.78 3.37 12.08
CA GLU A 36 6.50 2.27 12.71
C GLU A 36 7.47 1.59 11.72
N LEU A 37 7.02 1.34 10.49
CA LEU A 37 7.87 0.79 9.43
C LEU A 37 9.07 1.71 9.14
N LEU A 38 8.80 2.98 8.83
CA LEU A 38 9.83 3.93 8.40
C LEU A 38 10.83 4.23 9.54
N HIS A 39 10.33 4.40 10.77
CA HIS A 39 11.19 4.67 11.91
C HIS A 39 12.02 3.44 12.28
N GLY A 40 11.37 2.28 12.42
CA GLY A 40 12.02 1.03 12.85
C GLY A 40 13.05 0.48 11.85
N ARG A 41 13.00 0.91 10.58
CA ARG A 41 13.89 0.41 9.52
C ARG A 41 14.71 1.47 8.80
N SER A 42 14.71 2.71 9.30
CA SER A 42 15.55 3.79 8.76
C SER A 42 17.04 3.41 8.63
N GLY A 43 17.60 2.69 9.63
CA GLY A 43 18.97 2.18 9.57
C GLY A 43 19.19 1.10 8.49
N GLN A 44 18.18 0.28 8.20
CA GLN A 44 18.24 -0.72 7.14
C GLN A 44 18.28 -0.04 5.76
N VAL A 45 17.49 1.02 5.55
CA VAL A 45 17.52 1.82 4.31
C VAL A 45 18.93 2.38 4.08
N ALA A 46 19.53 3.02 5.08
CA ALA A 46 20.91 3.52 4.99
C ALA A 46 21.94 2.40 4.69
N THR A 47 21.74 1.22 5.26
CA THR A 47 22.60 0.05 5.01
C THR A 47 22.46 -0.44 3.57
N ILE A 48 21.23 -0.49 3.03
CA ILE A 48 20.97 -0.85 1.62
C ILE A 48 21.65 0.16 0.69
N HIS A 49 21.56 1.47 0.95
CA HIS A 49 22.25 2.48 0.15
C HIS A 49 23.78 2.28 0.16
N SER A 50 24.39 2.12 1.33
CA SER A 50 25.85 1.96 1.42
C SER A 50 26.36 0.66 0.78
N GLU A 51 25.64 -0.46 0.95
CA GLU A 51 25.98 -1.72 0.31
C GLU A 51 25.71 -1.70 -1.21
N SER A 52 24.74 -0.91 -1.69
CA SER A 52 24.53 -0.68 -3.13
C SER A 52 25.77 -0.04 -3.77
N VAL A 53 26.34 1.01 -3.16
CA VAL A 53 27.58 1.65 -3.63
C VAL A 53 28.74 0.65 -3.65
N ARG A 54 28.83 -0.20 -2.63
CA ARG A 54 29.85 -1.26 -2.55
C ARG A 54 29.71 -2.28 -3.68
N VAL A 55 28.51 -2.77 -3.95
CA VAL A 55 28.22 -3.73 -5.04
C VAL A 55 28.57 -3.11 -6.39
N VAL A 56 28.08 -1.91 -6.69
CA VAL A 56 28.39 -1.20 -7.95
C VAL A 56 29.88 -0.98 -8.12
N THR A 57 30.59 -0.62 -7.06
CA THR A 57 32.05 -0.45 -7.12
C THR A 57 32.78 -1.76 -7.44
N GLN A 58 32.36 -2.89 -6.87
CA GLN A 58 33.02 -4.18 -7.14
C GLN A 58 32.75 -4.70 -8.55
N TYR A 59 31.49 -4.66 -8.98
CA TYR A 59 31.08 -5.23 -10.26
C TYR A 59 31.39 -4.29 -11.44
N THR A 60 31.07 -3.01 -11.33
CA THR A 60 31.20 -2.06 -12.45
C THR A 60 32.59 -1.43 -12.50
N LYS A 61 33.11 -0.92 -11.37
CA LYS A 61 34.39 -0.18 -11.38
C LYS A 61 35.61 -1.11 -11.34
N ARG A 62 35.54 -2.19 -10.56
CA ARG A 62 36.67 -3.12 -10.39
C ARG A 62 36.60 -4.36 -11.28
N GLY A 63 35.44 -4.64 -11.89
CA GLY A 63 35.25 -5.83 -12.73
C GLY A 63 35.46 -7.16 -11.99
N ARG A 64 35.30 -7.18 -10.66
CA ARG A 64 35.56 -8.37 -9.83
C ARG A 64 34.24 -8.87 -9.23
N PRO A 65 33.71 -10.01 -9.71
CA PRO A 65 32.50 -10.59 -9.15
C PRO A 65 32.68 -10.91 -7.66
N ALA A 66 31.71 -10.50 -6.84
CA ALA A 66 31.65 -10.76 -5.41
C ALA A 66 30.30 -11.41 -5.07
N PRO A 67 30.12 -12.72 -5.34
CA PRO A 67 28.81 -13.38 -5.22
C PRO A 67 28.28 -13.38 -3.79
N ALA A 68 29.14 -13.56 -2.78
CA ALA A 68 28.73 -13.51 -1.38
C ALA A 68 28.21 -12.12 -0.97
N ALA A 69 28.84 -11.04 -1.46
CA ALA A 69 28.39 -9.68 -1.20
C ALA A 69 27.04 -9.40 -1.88
N LEU A 70 26.87 -9.88 -3.12
CA LEU A 70 25.62 -9.73 -3.86
C LEU A 70 24.47 -10.53 -3.21
N ALA A 71 24.73 -11.74 -2.72
CA ALA A 71 23.75 -12.54 -1.99
C ALA A 71 23.33 -11.88 -0.66
N ARG A 72 24.26 -11.26 0.06
CA ARG A 72 23.94 -10.46 1.26
C ARG A 72 23.09 -9.24 0.90
N TYR A 73 23.46 -8.53 -0.16
CA TYR A 73 22.66 -7.40 -0.68
C TYR A 73 21.23 -7.82 -1.02
N GLY A 74 21.06 -8.92 -1.77
CA GLY A 74 19.74 -9.46 -2.11
C GLY A 74 18.91 -9.81 -0.88
N ARG A 75 19.52 -10.38 0.17
CA ARG A 75 18.84 -10.64 1.45
C ARG A 75 18.33 -9.36 2.11
N MET A 76 19.15 -8.32 2.21
CA MET A 76 18.76 -7.06 2.85
C MET A 76 17.58 -6.40 2.12
N VAL A 77 17.57 -6.44 0.79
CA VAL A 77 16.45 -5.93 -0.02
C VAL A 77 15.19 -6.77 0.17
N ALA A 78 15.31 -8.10 0.19
CA ALA A 78 14.18 -8.99 0.42
C ALA A 78 13.58 -8.80 1.82
N GLU A 79 14.41 -8.63 2.84
CA GLU A 79 13.97 -8.33 4.22
C GLU A 79 13.20 -7.02 4.32
N TRP A 80 13.61 -5.99 3.56
CA TRP A 80 12.86 -4.73 3.48
C TRP A 80 11.49 -4.94 2.82
N ARG A 81 11.44 -5.54 1.63
CA ARG A 81 10.19 -5.78 0.90
C ARG A 81 9.20 -6.62 1.70
N ASN A 82 9.65 -7.71 2.31
CA ASN A 82 8.80 -8.55 3.16
C ASN A 82 8.19 -7.77 4.33
N ALA A 83 8.95 -6.82 4.91
CA ALA A 83 8.45 -6.00 6.00
C ALA A 83 7.46 -4.94 5.52
N ALA A 84 7.71 -4.32 4.38
CA ALA A 84 6.78 -3.39 3.74
C ALA A 84 5.47 -4.10 3.36
N ASP A 85 5.56 -5.31 2.78
CA ASP A 85 4.41 -6.15 2.44
C ASP A 85 3.58 -6.51 3.67
N LEU A 86 4.22 -6.95 4.76
CA LEU A 86 3.53 -7.26 6.01
C LEU A 86 2.74 -6.04 6.54
N GLN A 87 3.34 -4.86 6.51
CA GLN A 87 2.68 -3.63 6.98
C GLN A 87 1.57 -3.18 6.03
N ARG A 88 1.74 -3.39 4.71
CA ARG A 88 0.69 -3.14 3.71
C ARG A 88 -0.51 -4.04 3.93
N THR A 89 -0.29 -5.34 4.19
CA THR A 89 -1.37 -6.29 4.53
C THR A 89 -2.11 -5.86 5.78
N ARG A 90 -1.39 -5.50 6.86
CA ARG A 90 -2.03 -4.99 8.09
C ARG A 90 -2.83 -3.71 7.87
N ALA A 91 -2.35 -2.82 7.02
CA ALA A 91 -3.08 -1.61 6.68
C ALA A 91 -4.34 -1.91 5.86
N GLN A 92 -4.28 -2.89 4.94
CA GLN A 92 -5.45 -3.37 4.21
C GLN A 92 -6.48 -4.01 5.15
N GLU A 93 -6.03 -4.83 6.10
CA GLU A 93 -6.90 -5.44 7.12
C GLU A 93 -7.67 -4.39 7.93
N LEU A 94 -7.02 -3.28 8.33
CA LEU A 94 -7.69 -2.18 9.03
C LEU A 94 -8.77 -1.50 8.15
N VAL A 95 -8.52 -1.35 6.85
CA VAL A 95 -9.48 -0.80 5.90
C VAL A 95 -10.67 -1.74 5.74
N ASP A 96 -10.42 -3.04 5.62
CA ASP A 96 -11.45 -4.06 5.44
C ASP A 96 -12.33 -4.18 6.70
N GLU A 97 -11.72 -4.20 7.89
CA GLU A 97 -12.44 -4.18 9.17
C GLU A 97 -13.30 -2.91 9.30
N GLY A 98 -12.75 -1.74 8.96
CA GLY A 98 -13.49 -0.48 8.95
C GLY A 98 -14.69 -0.52 8.00
N ASN A 99 -14.50 -1.05 6.78
CA ASN A 99 -15.57 -1.20 5.80
C ASN A 99 -16.65 -2.21 6.27
N GLN A 100 -16.26 -3.27 6.98
CA GLN A 100 -17.20 -4.20 7.59
C GLN A 100 -18.05 -3.52 8.68
N LEU A 101 -17.44 -2.71 9.55
CA LEU A 101 -18.18 -1.93 10.56
C LEU A 101 -19.16 -0.95 9.92
N LEU A 102 -18.75 -0.29 8.82
CA LEU A 102 -19.63 0.56 8.04
C LEU A 102 -20.80 -0.23 7.44
N ALA A 103 -20.56 -1.42 6.90
CA ALA A 103 -21.61 -2.26 6.34
C ALA A 103 -22.64 -2.63 7.41
N CYS A 104 -22.19 -3.09 8.58
CA CYS A 104 -23.07 -3.38 9.72
C CYS A 104 -23.88 -2.16 10.18
N TYR A 105 -23.24 -0.99 10.25
CA TYR A 105 -23.91 0.26 10.61
C TYR A 105 -25.02 0.63 9.62
N TRP A 106 -24.71 0.58 8.32
CA TRP A 106 -25.65 0.94 7.27
C TRP A 106 -26.77 -0.09 7.09
N ASP A 107 -26.52 -1.38 7.29
CA ASP A 107 -27.56 -2.41 7.34
C ASP A 107 -28.54 -2.13 8.49
N ALA A 108 -28.04 -1.82 9.69
CA ALA A 108 -28.88 -1.47 10.83
C ALA A 108 -29.63 -0.15 10.63
N ALA A 109 -29.04 0.84 9.94
CA ALA A 109 -29.69 2.09 9.59
C ALA A 109 -30.82 1.86 8.56
N TRP A 110 -30.57 1.02 7.55
CA TRP A 110 -31.54 0.67 6.51
C TRP A 110 -32.76 -0.03 7.11
N GLN A 111 -32.55 -1.03 7.97
CA GLN A 111 -33.64 -1.72 8.67
C GLN A 111 -34.47 -0.78 9.55
N ARG A 112 -33.84 0.19 10.22
CA ARG A 112 -34.53 1.21 11.01
C ARG A 112 -35.37 2.15 10.11
N GLY A 113 -34.83 2.57 8.98
CA GLY A 113 -35.56 3.37 7.99
C GLY A 113 -36.79 2.65 7.43
N ARG A 114 -36.64 1.37 7.07
CA ARG A 114 -37.74 0.51 6.61
C ARG A 114 -38.86 0.39 7.65
N ARG A 115 -38.53 0.20 8.93
CA ARG A 115 -39.54 0.11 10.00
C ARG A 115 -40.36 1.40 10.15
N ARG A 116 -39.78 2.58 9.89
CA ARG A 116 -40.50 3.86 9.94
C ARG A 116 -41.40 4.06 8.73
N THR A 117 -40.93 3.72 7.53
CA THR A 117 -41.70 3.81 6.28
C THR A 117 -42.80 2.77 6.13
N VAL A 118 -42.84 1.70 6.93
CA VAL A 118 -44.03 0.82 7.01
C VAL A 118 -45.20 1.52 7.69
N THR A 119 -44.92 2.51 8.54
CA THR A 119 -45.94 3.25 9.30
C THR A 119 -46.47 4.46 8.53
N ASP A 120 -45.61 5.14 7.77
CA ASP A 120 -45.97 6.28 6.94
C ASP A 120 -46.28 5.83 5.50
N ALA A 121 -47.22 6.49 4.81
CA ALA A 121 -47.68 6.12 3.45
C ALA A 121 -46.67 6.40 2.32
N GLU A 122 -45.37 6.28 2.61
CA GLU A 122 -44.26 6.50 1.68
C GLU A 122 -43.91 5.22 0.89
N PRO A 123 -43.25 5.36 -0.29
CA PRO A 123 -42.85 4.22 -1.09
C PRO A 123 -41.94 3.28 -0.30
N ARG A 124 -42.37 2.00 -0.21
CA ARG A 124 -41.65 0.91 0.48
C ARG A 124 -40.17 0.87 0.08
N MET A 125 -39.30 0.96 1.07
CA MET A 125 -37.88 0.63 0.90
C MET A 125 -37.70 -0.88 0.67
N ASP A 126 -36.72 -1.25 -0.14
CA ASP A 126 -36.35 -2.64 -0.39
C ASP A 126 -35.92 -3.35 0.91
N GLU A 127 -36.12 -4.67 0.96
CA GLU A 127 -35.85 -5.49 2.14
C GLU A 127 -34.37 -5.51 2.54
N LEU A 128 -33.47 -5.49 1.55
CA LEU A 128 -32.04 -5.48 1.73
C LEU A 128 -31.45 -4.16 1.23
N ARG A 129 -30.40 -3.69 1.91
CA ARG A 129 -29.56 -2.61 1.43
C ARG A 129 -28.87 -3.06 0.12
N PRO A 130 -28.85 -2.23 -0.94
CA PRO A 130 -28.10 -2.53 -2.15
C PRO A 130 -26.62 -2.78 -1.85
N ALA A 131 -26.05 -3.86 -2.39
CA ALA A 131 -24.71 -4.35 -2.01
C ALA A 131 -23.59 -3.29 -2.14
N GLY A 132 -23.65 -2.46 -3.18
CA GLY A 132 -22.67 -1.39 -3.43
C GLY A 132 -22.89 -0.11 -2.60
N TRP A 133 -24.05 0.05 -1.96
CA TRP A 133 -24.37 1.29 -1.25
C TRP A 133 -23.69 1.31 0.12
N LEU A 134 -22.44 1.76 0.16
CA LEU A 134 -21.64 1.89 1.37
C LEU A 134 -21.08 3.32 1.53
N PRO A 135 -21.91 4.28 1.94
CA PRO A 135 -21.45 5.65 2.15
C PRO A 135 -20.30 5.72 3.16
N GLY A 136 -19.27 6.49 2.82
CA GLY A 136 -18.07 6.60 3.64
C GLY A 136 -17.10 5.43 3.49
N THR A 137 -17.28 4.54 2.49
CA THR A 137 -16.31 3.50 2.15
C THR A 137 -14.89 4.06 2.04
N MET A 138 -13.94 3.24 2.48
CA MET A 138 -12.53 3.56 2.53
C MET A 138 -11.78 2.64 1.57
N ALA A 139 -10.74 3.19 0.96
CA ALA A 139 -9.73 2.45 0.24
C ALA A 139 -8.38 2.67 0.92
N LEU A 140 -7.48 1.71 0.77
CA LEU A 140 -6.10 1.88 1.22
C LEU A 140 -5.47 3.07 0.50
N ASP A 141 -4.80 3.94 1.26
CA ASP A 141 -4.06 5.08 0.72
C ASP A 141 -3.06 4.58 -0.35
N PRO A 142 -3.14 5.09 -1.61
CA PRO A 142 -2.29 4.63 -2.71
C PRO A 142 -0.79 4.74 -2.43
N THR A 143 -0.36 5.61 -1.52
CA THR A 143 1.05 5.74 -1.14
C THR A 143 1.60 4.50 -0.44
N TRP A 144 0.75 3.60 0.08
CA TRP A 144 1.19 2.28 0.58
C TRP A 144 1.82 1.40 -0.50
N HIS A 145 1.39 1.55 -1.76
CA HIS A 145 2.00 0.86 -2.89
C HIS A 145 3.33 1.48 -3.33
N ARG A 146 3.66 2.66 -2.79
CA ARG A 146 4.85 3.46 -3.13
C ARG A 146 5.94 3.46 -2.06
N ILE A 147 5.76 2.70 -0.98
CA ILE A 147 6.72 2.63 0.14
C ILE A 147 8.10 2.15 -0.30
N ASP A 148 8.14 1.37 -1.38
CA ASP A 148 9.36 0.75 -1.91
C ASP A 148 9.92 1.53 -3.11
N ASP A 149 9.29 2.64 -3.54
CA ASP A 149 9.67 3.39 -4.74
C ASP A 149 11.12 3.89 -4.69
N TRP A 150 11.65 4.15 -3.48
CA TRP A 150 13.05 4.54 -3.28
C TRP A 150 14.07 3.47 -3.75
N LEU A 151 13.64 2.20 -3.88
CA LEU A 151 14.46 1.14 -4.48
C LEU A 151 14.56 1.27 -6.00
N ASP A 152 13.52 1.77 -6.65
CA ASP A 152 13.42 1.84 -8.12
C ASP A 152 13.77 3.23 -8.67
N ALA A 153 13.63 4.28 -7.85
CA ALA A 153 14.06 5.63 -8.15
C ALA A 153 14.54 6.34 -6.88
N ASP A 154 15.69 7.00 -6.96
CA ASP A 154 16.19 7.86 -5.86
C ASP A 154 15.41 9.20 -5.79
N SER A 155 14.11 9.17 -6.08
CA SER A 155 13.31 10.35 -6.39
C SER A 155 12.71 11.04 -5.17
N TRP A 156 13.02 10.63 -3.94
CA TRP A 156 12.59 11.40 -2.78
C TRP A 156 13.51 12.60 -2.48
N TYR A 157 14.79 12.54 -2.88
CA TYR A 157 15.78 13.60 -2.58
C TYR A 157 16.78 13.94 -3.71
N ALA A 158 16.75 13.25 -4.87
CA ALA A 158 17.71 13.54 -5.94
C ALA A 158 17.36 14.78 -6.78
N GLU A 159 17.34 15.95 -6.16
CA GLU A 159 17.71 17.21 -6.84
C GLU A 159 19.15 17.58 -6.47
N ARG A 160 20.14 16.93 -7.11
CA ARG A 160 21.46 17.50 -7.46
C ARG A 160 22.41 16.41 -7.99
N GLY A 161 22.88 16.62 -9.22
CA GLY A 161 24.02 15.89 -9.79
C GLY A 161 23.60 14.64 -10.56
N ARG A 162 23.20 14.82 -11.82
CA ARG A 162 23.06 13.70 -12.77
C ARG A 162 24.44 13.14 -13.07
N ASP A 163 24.75 11.99 -12.48
CA ASP A 163 25.71 11.04 -13.02
C ASP A 163 24.93 10.18 -14.06
N GLU A 164 25.45 10.03 -15.28
CA GLU A 164 24.78 9.34 -16.41
C GLU A 164 24.44 7.86 -16.11
N THR A 165 24.98 7.30 -15.03
CA THR A 165 24.86 5.89 -14.65
C THR A 165 23.66 5.58 -13.73
N GLY A 166 22.88 6.58 -13.32
CA GLY A 166 21.70 6.38 -12.46
C GLY A 166 22.04 5.99 -11.02
N PRO A 167 21.05 5.95 -10.10
CA PRO A 167 21.31 5.72 -8.68
C PRO A 167 21.99 4.37 -8.39
N ALA A 168 22.89 4.34 -7.41
CA ALA A 168 23.63 3.12 -7.05
C ALA A 168 22.72 1.95 -6.65
N VAL A 169 21.57 2.24 -6.03
CA VAL A 169 20.55 1.24 -5.66
C VAL A 169 19.98 0.57 -6.91
N VAL A 170 19.57 1.36 -7.89
CA VAL A 170 19.02 0.87 -9.17
C VAL A 170 20.04 0.00 -9.90
N GLN A 171 21.30 0.46 -9.97
CA GLN A 171 22.38 -0.31 -10.59
C GLN A 171 22.67 -1.63 -9.83
N ALA A 172 22.73 -1.59 -8.51
CA ALA A 172 22.97 -2.78 -7.69
C ALA A 172 21.83 -3.81 -7.82
N LEU A 173 20.57 -3.36 -7.90
CA LEU A 173 19.43 -4.22 -8.19
C LEU A 173 19.49 -4.81 -9.61
N ALA A 174 19.95 -4.05 -10.60
CA ALA A 174 20.16 -4.58 -11.95
C ALA A 174 21.26 -5.66 -11.98
N ILE A 175 22.37 -5.44 -11.26
CA ILE A 175 23.42 -6.46 -11.07
C ILE A 175 22.84 -7.70 -10.37
N LEU A 176 22.04 -7.52 -9.32
CA LEU A 176 21.39 -8.63 -8.62
C LEU A 176 20.47 -9.43 -9.56
N ARG A 177 19.63 -8.76 -10.35
CA ARG A 177 18.70 -9.39 -11.30
C ARG A 177 19.43 -10.17 -12.40
N THR A 178 20.51 -9.61 -12.96
CA THR A 178 21.29 -10.26 -14.04
C THR A 178 22.10 -11.47 -13.57
N GLN A 179 22.49 -11.50 -12.29
CA GLN A 179 23.29 -12.58 -11.71
C GLN A 179 22.44 -13.67 -11.02
N GLN A 180 21.11 -13.50 -10.91
CA GLN A 180 20.23 -14.54 -10.40
C GLN A 180 20.08 -15.67 -11.44
N PRO A 181 20.39 -16.94 -11.08
CA PRO A 181 20.24 -18.06 -11.99
C PRO A 181 18.75 -18.25 -12.34
N GLY A 182 18.40 -18.02 -13.61
CA GLY A 182 17.03 -18.13 -14.13
C GLY A 182 16.64 -17.03 -15.13
N ALA A 183 17.26 -15.85 -15.08
CA ALA A 183 16.91 -14.73 -15.97
C ALA A 183 17.33 -14.97 -17.44
N THR A 184 18.32 -15.82 -17.70
CA THR A 184 18.82 -16.15 -19.05
C THR A 184 18.34 -17.52 -19.56
N ALA A 185 17.61 -18.29 -18.75
CA ALA A 185 17.15 -19.63 -19.13
C ALA A 185 15.84 -19.62 -19.95
N GLY A 186 15.14 -18.49 -20.04
CA GLY A 186 13.88 -18.36 -20.79
C GLY A 186 14.00 -17.75 -22.19
N GLN A 187 15.21 -17.41 -22.66
CA GLN A 187 15.40 -16.69 -23.93
C GLN A 187 16.09 -17.54 -25.02
N ARG A 188 16.20 -18.85 -24.77
CA ARG A 188 16.62 -19.87 -25.74
C ARG A 188 15.77 -21.13 -25.56
N ALA A 189 14.52 -21.06 -26.01
CA ALA A 189 13.71 -22.23 -26.33
C ALA A 189 12.90 -21.89 -27.59
#